data_AF-A0A0P9EQ95-F1
#
_entry.id   AF-A0A0P9EQ95-F1
#
_cell.length_a   1.000
_cell.length_b   1.000
_cell.length_c   1.000
_cell.angle_alpha   90.00
_cell.angle_beta   90.00
_cell.angle_gamma   90.00
#
_symmetry.space_group_name_H-M   'P 1'
#
loop_
_entity.id
_entity.type
_entity.pdbx_description
1 polymer ?
#
loop_
_entity_poly.entity_id
_entity_poly.type
_entity_poly.pdbx_seq_one_letter_code
_entity_poly.pdbx_strand_id
1 'polypeptide(L)'
;MARTPRIHVPGGFYYVTLLGNGEQTVVADEGERAHLEDLVGEGIYRFGHRIHAYCWEPCRLHLLLEVDEVPLSKIMQNLSFRYTRRANKHRGRSGHLFQGRYKALLLDPEAYLLEVARYIHARPATAGLAPEPASYPWSGHRTYLDEEQVWWLTRERVLADLAERPGRARREYARFVDEGLAEPQRSWSPLEAAQDGCLGGEDFRARQGDSPESRSPLAGCISAVEAAVAGYFGLSVDRLRSGDRGHLASRARAVVAYLAIETGASTLSEAAERMNRDVATMSNAVGRLRGRLAFDPGFAEEVDRLREHLHQATGEEA
;
A
#
# COMPACT_ATOMS: atom_id res chain seq x y z
N MET A 1 -23.69 -3.14 -1.49
CA MET A 1 -23.25 -3.95 -0.31
C MET A 1 -22.11 -3.23 0.38
N ALA A 2 -22.19 -3.11 1.71
CA ALA A 2 -21.04 -2.73 2.52
C ALA A 2 -19.95 -3.77 2.29
N ARG A 3 -18.74 -3.30 1.98
CA ARG A 3 -17.59 -4.15 1.64
C ARG A 3 -16.72 -4.30 2.88
N THR A 4 -16.21 -5.50 3.12
CA THR A 4 -15.25 -5.76 4.19
C THR A 4 -14.09 -4.77 4.12
N PRO A 5 -13.77 -4.07 5.23
CA PRO A 5 -12.59 -3.22 5.32
C PRO A 5 -11.34 -4.02 4.94
N ARG A 6 -10.39 -3.37 4.26
CA ARG A 6 -9.12 -4.04 3.95
C ARG A 6 -8.22 -3.91 5.17
N ILE A 7 -7.72 -5.04 5.63
CA ILE A 7 -6.78 -5.11 6.74
C ILE A 7 -5.48 -4.44 6.31
N HIS A 8 -5.13 -3.35 6.96
CA HIS A 8 -3.80 -2.78 6.94
C HIS A 8 -3.11 -3.20 8.23
N VAL A 9 -1.90 -3.72 8.11
CA VAL A 9 -1.02 -4.04 9.22
C VAL A 9 0.30 -3.32 8.93
N PRO A 10 0.74 -2.38 9.78
CA PRO A 10 2.08 -1.82 9.70
C PRO A 10 3.15 -2.92 9.78
N GLY A 11 4.15 -2.88 8.90
CA GLY A 11 5.12 -3.96 8.71
C GLY A 11 4.54 -5.21 8.02
N GLY A 12 3.29 -5.15 7.56
CA GLY A 12 2.59 -6.26 6.95
C GLY A 12 3.09 -6.55 5.53
N PHE A 13 3.21 -7.84 5.23
CA PHE A 13 3.53 -8.32 3.89
C PHE A 13 2.25 -8.69 3.15
N TYR A 14 2.18 -8.35 1.86
CA TYR A 14 1.00 -8.53 1.05
C TYR A 14 1.33 -9.13 -0.31
N TYR A 15 0.60 -10.20 -0.67
CA TYR A 15 0.47 -10.60 -2.07
C TYR A 15 -0.63 -9.77 -2.71
N VAL A 16 -0.30 -9.04 -3.77
CA VAL A 16 -1.21 -8.14 -4.47
C VAL A 16 -1.33 -8.53 -5.92
N THR A 17 -2.56 -8.54 -6.44
CA THR A 17 -2.80 -8.74 -7.87
C THR A 17 -3.86 -7.80 -8.45
N LEU A 18 -3.62 -7.36 -9.68
CA LEU A 18 -4.49 -6.51 -10.47
C LEU A 18 -4.77 -7.20 -11.81
N LEU A 19 -6.04 -7.40 -12.14
CA LEU A 19 -6.47 -8.03 -13.39
C LEU A 19 -7.06 -6.97 -14.35
N GLY A 20 -6.71 -7.07 -15.63
CA GLY A 20 -7.28 -6.26 -16.70
C GLY A 20 -8.80 -6.45 -16.80
N ASN A 21 -9.52 -5.36 -17.07
CA ASN A 21 -10.96 -5.41 -17.24
C ASN A 21 -11.34 -6.28 -18.44
N GLY A 22 -12.15 -7.32 -18.21
CA GLY A 22 -12.46 -8.32 -19.23
C GLY A 22 -11.22 -9.05 -19.76
N GLU A 23 -10.21 -9.25 -18.89
CA GLU A 23 -8.93 -9.89 -19.23
C GLU A 23 -8.16 -9.20 -20.36
N GLN A 24 -8.45 -7.91 -20.61
CA GLN A 24 -7.70 -7.14 -21.58
C GLN A 24 -6.23 -6.98 -21.16
N THR A 25 -5.37 -6.79 -22.14
CA THR A 25 -3.97 -6.46 -21.94
C THR A 25 -3.82 -5.17 -21.13
N VAL A 26 -3.21 -5.28 -19.95
CA VAL A 26 -2.79 -4.23 -19.03
C VAL A 26 -1.45 -3.64 -19.45
N VAL A 27 -0.45 -4.47 -19.75
CA VAL A 27 0.89 -4.05 -20.21
C VAL A 27 1.08 -4.58 -21.63
N ALA A 28 1.08 -3.69 -22.62
CA ALA A 28 1.09 -4.08 -24.02
C ALA A 28 2.51 -4.20 -24.61
N ASP A 29 3.42 -3.35 -24.15
CA ASP A 29 4.76 -3.23 -24.70
C ASP A 29 5.78 -2.75 -23.67
N GLU A 30 7.02 -2.68 -24.12
CA GLU A 30 8.18 -2.26 -23.34
C GLU A 30 8.08 -0.81 -22.83
N GLY A 31 7.45 0.08 -23.59
CA GLY A 31 7.28 1.48 -23.19
C GLY A 31 6.25 1.64 -22.07
N GLU A 32 5.17 0.86 -22.11
CA GLU A 32 4.20 0.80 -21.02
C GLU A 32 4.78 0.13 -19.77
N ARG A 33 5.60 -0.92 -19.95
CA ARG A 33 6.35 -1.54 -18.86
C ARG A 33 7.26 -0.54 -18.17
N ALA A 34 8.13 0.13 -18.93
CA ALA A 34 9.05 1.11 -18.37
C ALA A 34 8.30 2.19 -17.58
N HIS A 35 7.17 2.66 -18.11
CA HIS A 35 6.34 3.61 -17.38
C HIS A 35 5.72 3.04 -16.10
N LEU A 36 5.29 1.78 -16.10
CA LEU A 36 4.79 1.12 -14.89
C LEU A 36 5.90 1.02 -13.84
N GLU A 37 7.11 0.61 -14.24
CA GLU A 37 8.28 0.49 -13.37
C GLU A 37 8.72 1.85 -12.81
N ASP A 38 8.65 2.93 -13.60
CA ASP A 38 8.87 4.30 -13.12
C ASP A 38 7.88 4.68 -12.01
N LEU A 39 6.59 4.38 -12.20
CA LEU A 39 5.54 4.66 -11.20
C LEU A 39 5.73 3.83 -9.92
N VAL A 40 6.19 2.59 -10.07
CA VAL A 40 6.54 1.72 -8.93
C VAL A 40 7.70 2.31 -8.15
N GLY A 41 8.79 2.68 -8.83
CA GLY A 41 9.95 3.32 -8.21
C GLY A 41 9.60 4.64 -7.52
N GLU A 42 8.81 5.51 -8.16
CA GLU A 42 8.32 6.75 -7.55
C GLU A 42 7.47 6.47 -6.31
N GLY A 43 6.63 5.43 -6.36
CA GLY A 43 5.83 4.99 -5.23
C GLY A 43 6.68 4.60 -4.02
N ILE A 44 7.80 3.92 -4.23
CA ILE A 44 8.72 3.51 -3.17
C ILE A 44 9.35 4.75 -2.51
N TYR A 45 9.84 5.71 -3.29
CA TYR A 45 10.35 6.97 -2.74
C TYR A 45 9.28 7.76 -1.98
N ARG A 46 8.05 7.77 -2.49
CA ARG A 46 6.94 8.58 -1.95
C ARG A 46 6.29 8.00 -0.71
N PHE A 47 6.22 6.68 -0.60
CA PHE A 47 5.45 6.00 0.44
C PHE A 47 6.29 5.09 1.35
N GLY A 48 7.58 4.90 1.07
CA GLY A 48 8.50 4.13 1.92
C GLY A 48 8.26 2.63 1.96
N HIS A 49 7.34 2.11 1.14
CA HIS A 49 7.06 0.68 1.05
C HIS A 49 8.18 -0.07 0.30
N ARG A 50 8.22 -1.39 0.45
CA ARG A 50 9.18 -2.26 -0.24
C ARG A 50 8.47 -3.26 -1.14
N ILE A 51 9.10 -3.62 -2.24
CA ILE A 51 8.63 -4.69 -3.12
C ILE A 51 9.69 -5.78 -3.13
N HIS A 52 9.27 -7.02 -2.91
CA HIS A 52 10.18 -8.16 -2.82
C HIS A 52 10.15 -9.04 -4.06
N ALA A 53 9.01 -9.13 -4.74
CA ALA A 53 8.86 -9.86 -5.99
C ALA A 53 7.77 -9.21 -6.85
N TYR A 54 7.92 -9.31 -8.17
CA TYR A 54 6.91 -8.83 -9.11
C TYR A 54 6.89 -9.68 -10.38
N CYS A 55 5.74 -9.66 -11.06
CA CYS A 55 5.58 -10.15 -12.42
C CYS A 55 4.48 -9.36 -13.12
N TRP A 56 4.81 -8.79 -14.27
CA TRP A 56 3.90 -8.05 -15.14
C TRP A 56 3.46 -8.95 -16.30
N GLU A 57 2.45 -9.78 -16.08
CA GLU A 57 1.83 -10.50 -17.20
C GLU A 57 1.04 -9.53 -18.09
N PRO A 58 0.79 -9.88 -19.36
CA PRO A 58 0.04 -9.00 -20.26
C PRO A 58 -1.29 -8.55 -19.67
N CYS A 59 -2.04 -9.42 -18.98
CA CYS A 59 -3.37 -9.11 -18.46
C CYS A 59 -3.42 -9.01 -16.92
N ARG A 60 -2.34 -9.36 -16.21
CA ARG A 60 -2.34 -9.45 -14.75
C ARG A 60 -1.03 -8.98 -14.16
N LEU A 61 -1.12 -8.12 -13.15
CA LEU A 61 0.04 -7.71 -12.36
C LEU A 61 0.09 -8.51 -11.07
N HIS A 62 1.29 -8.93 -10.68
CA HIS A 62 1.59 -9.62 -9.44
C HIS A 62 2.67 -8.88 -8.67
N LEU A 63 2.46 -8.69 -7.38
CA LEU A 63 3.34 -7.95 -6.48
C LEU A 63 3.40 -8.66 -5.13
N LEU A 64 4.59 -8.76 -4.55
CA LEU A 64 4.82 -9.06 -3.15
C LEU A 64 5.38 -7.80 -2.50
N LEU A 65 4.61 -7.21 -1.59
CA LEU A 65 4.80 -5.84 -1.12
C LEU A 65 4.75 -5.79 0.41
N GLU A 66 5.71 -5.10 1.03
CA GLU A 66 5.78 -4.81 2.46
C GLU A 66 5.41 -3.35 2.68
N VAL A 67 4.40 -3.09 3.50
CA VAL A 67 3.96 -1.73 3.87
C VAL A 67 4.35 -1.43 5.31
N ASP A 68 4.58 -0.15 5.58
CA ASP A 68 4.77 0.36 6.93
C ASP A 68 3.60 1.29 7.27
N GLU A 69 3.84 2.55 7.65
CA GLU A 69 2.80 3.52 8.03
C GLU A 69 1.78 3.83 6.93
N VAL A 70 2.18 3.74 5.66
CA VAL A 70 1.30 4.12 4.54
C VAL A 70 0.41 2.94 4.16
N PRO A 71 -0.94 3.09 4.20
CA PRO A 71 -1.83 1.99 3.86
C PRO A 71 -1.65 1.52 2.43
N LEU A 72 -1.66 0.20 2.24
CA LEU A 72 -1.58 -0.45 0.93
C LEU A 72 -2.59 0.14 -0.07
N SER A 73 -3.78 0.51 0.42
CA SER A 73 -4.84 1.11 -0.40
C SER A 73 -4.41 2.40 -1.10
N LYS A 74 -3.63 3.25 -0.42
CA LYS A 74 -3.12 4.52 -0.94
C LYS A 74 -2.02 4.30 -1.97
N ILE A 75 -1.12 3.35 -1.71
CA ILE A 75 -0.05 2.94 -2.63
C ILE A 75 -0.67 2.41 -3.93
N MET A 76 -1.56 1.43 -3.82
CA MET A 76 -2.18 0.79 -5.00
C MET A 76 -3.14 1.71 -5.74
N GLN A 77 -3.82 2.63 -5.05
CA GLN A 77 -4.63 3.66 -5.69
C GLN A 77 -3.74 4.60 -6.53
N ASN A 78 -2.60 5.03 -5.99
CA ASN A 78 -1.67 5.89 -6.72
C ASN A 78 -1.16 5.21 -8.00
N LEU A 79 -0.66 3.97 -7.86
CA LEU A 79 -0.14 3.17 -8.96
C LEU A 79 -1.20 2.93 -10.04
N SER A 80 -2.33 2.32 -9.66
CA SER A 80 -3.36 1.91 -10.63
C SER A 80 -4.00 3.10 -11.34
N PHE A 81 -4.25 4.20 -10.64
CA PHE A 81 -4.86 5.40 -11.22
C PHE A 81 -3.94 6.08 -12.25
N ARG A 82 -2.67 6.31 -11.88
CA ARG A 82 -1.71 6.98 -12.76
C ARG A 82 -1.38 6.14 -13.98
N TYR A 83 -1.16 4.85 -13.78
CA TYR A 83 -0.91 3.91 -14.87
C TYR A 83 -2.09 3.85 -15.85
N THR A 84 -3.32 3.67 -15.33
CA THR A 84 -4.54 3.65 -16.15
C THR A 84 -4.66 4.92 -17.01
N ARG A 85 -4.43 6.10 -16.41
CA ARG A 85 -4.52 7.38 -17.13
C ARG A 85 -3.50 7.47 -18.26
N ARG A 86 -2.25 7.03 -18.03
CA ARG A 86 -1.21 7.06 -19.06
C ARG A 86 -1.47 6.03 -20.16
N ALA A 87 -1.76 4.78 -19.80
CA ALA A 87 -2.03 3.71 -20.76
C ALA A 87 -3.22 4.08 -21.66
N ASN A 88 -4.32 4.57 -21.07
CA ASN A 88 -5.47 5.07 -21.83
C ASN A 88 -5.09 6.22 -22.77
N LYS A 89 -4.31 7.20 -22.29
CA LYS A 89 -3.83 8.31 -23.14
C LYS A 89 -2.95 7.81 -24.28
N HIS A 90 -2.05 6.87 -24.02
CA HIS A 90 -1.14 6.31 -25.03
C HIS A 90 -1.90 5.53 -26.09
N ARG A 91 -2.90 4.74 -25.68
CA ARG A 91 -3.72 3.90 -26.56
C ARG A 91 -4.91 4.64 -27.19
N GLY A 92 -5.11 5.93 -26.91
CA GLY A 92 -6.29 6.69 -27.37
C GLY A 92 -7.63 6.15 -26.84
N ARG A 93 -7.62 5.47 -25.68
CA ARG A 93 -8.80 4.85 -25.06
C ARG A 93 -9.29 5.66 -23.85
N SER A 94 -10.51 5.37 -23.42
CA SER A 94 -11.09 5.86 -22.17
C SER A 94 -11.79 4.71 -21.44
N GLY A 95 -12.04 4.88 -20.14
CA GLY A 95 -12.68 3.87 -19.30
C GLY A 95 -11.72 3.05 -18.43
N HIS A 96 -12.21 1.93 -17.90
CA HIS A 96 -11.49 1.10 -16.93
C HIS A 96 -10.45 0.21 -17.60
N LEU A 97 -9.20 0.32 -17.15
CA LEU A 97 -8.13 -0.60 -17.53
C LEU A 97 -8.18 -1.90 -16.72
N PHE A 98 -8.39 -1.78 -15.40
CA PHE A 98 -8.50 -2.92 -14.47
C PHE A 98 -9.96 -3.29 -14.19
N GLN A 99 -10.24 -4.57 -13.93
CA GLN A 99 -11.59 -5.11 -13.65
C GLN A 99 -12.19 -4.56 -12.33
N GLY A 100 -11.38 -3.89 -11.54
CA GLY A 100 -11.80 -3.24 -10.31
C GLY A 100 -10.60 -2.84 -9.48
N ARG A 101 -10.78 -2.88 -8.16
CA ARG A 101 -9.67 -2.67 -7.24
C ARG A 101 -8.75 -3.91 -7.23
N TYR A 102 -7.51 -3.73 -6.81
CA TYR A 102 -6.59 -4.83 -6.53
C TYR A 102 -7.18 -5.84 -5.53
N LYS A 103 -6.78 -7.11 -5.68
CA LYS A 103 -6.89 -8.12 -4.62
C LYS A 103 -5.61 -8.10 -3.81
N ALA A 104 -5.72 -8.25 -2.50
CA ALA A 104 -4.59 -8.33 -1.59
C ALA A 104 -4.83 -9.42 -0.55
N LEU A 105 -3.77 -10.16 -0.23
CA LEU A 105 -3.73 -11.15 0.83
C LEU A 105 -2.63 -10.76 1.81
N LEU A 106 -2.94 -10.63 3.09
CA LEU A 106 -1.92 -10.49 4.13
C LEU A 106 -1.17 -11.83 4.26
N LEU A 107 0.16 -11.81 4.35
CA LEU A 107 0.95 -13.02 4.50
C LEU A 107 1.78 -13.00 5.78
N ASP A 108 1.87 -14.18 6.38
CA ASP A 108 2.86 -14.54 7.38
C ASP A 108 4.22 -14.69 6.67
N PRO A 109 5.17 -13.77 6.87
CA PRO A 109 6.41 -13.79 6.12
C PRO A 109 7.29 -14.98 6.51
N GLU A 110 7.20 -15.49 7.74
CA GLU A 110 7.96 -16.65 8.19
C GLU A 110 7.51 -17.94 7.47
N ALA A 111 6.22 -18.03 7.12
CA ALA A 111 5.66 -19.24 6.49
C ALA A 111 5.55 -19.14 4.96
N TYR A 112 5.23 -17.97 4.41
CA TYR A 112 4.79 -17.85 3.02
C TYR A 112 5.61 -16.88 2.16
N LEU A 113 6.57 -16.13 2.71
CA LEU A 113 7.31 -15.13 1.93
C LEU A 113 8.04 -15.75 0.75
N LEU A 114 8.84 -16.78 1.01
CA LEU A 114 9.63 -17.48 0.00
C LEU A 114 8.75 -18.16 -1.05
N GLU A 115 7.68 -18.82 -0.61
CA GLU A 115 6.70 -19.51 -1.47
C GLU A 115 5.96 -18.55 -2.40
N VAL A 116 5.49 -17.40 -1.88
CA VAL A 116 4.82 -16.38 -2.69
C VAL A 116 5.79 -15.76 -3.69
N ALA A 117 7.04 -15.48 -3.29
CA ALA A 117 8.06 -14.97 -4.20
C ALA A 117 8.34 -15.95 -5.35
N ARG A 118 8.50 -17.25 -5.04
CA ARG A 118 8.62 -18.31 -6.05
C ARG A 118 7.41 -18.34 -6.97
N TYR A 119 6.20 -18.34 -6.42
CA TYR A 119 4.97 -18.37 -7.22
C TYR A 119 4.95 -17.22 -8.22
N ILE A 120 5.23 -15.99 -7.77
CA ILE A 120 5.27 -14.79 -8.63
C ILE A 120 6.29 -14.95 -9.76
N HIS A 121 7.50 -15.41 -9.46
CA HIS A 121 8.55 -15.58 -10.48
C HIS A 121 8.30 -16.76 -11.42
N ALA A 122 7.60 -17.81 -10.95
CA ALA A 122 7.19 -18.96 -11.74
C ALA A 122 5.96 -18.68 -12.63
N ARG A 123 5.24 -17.57 -12.39
CA ARG A 123 4.04 -17.20 -13.15
C ARG A 123 4.21 -17.21 -14.67
N PRO A 124 5.26 -16.60 -15.26
CA PRO A 124 5.41 -16.59 -16.71
C PRO A 124 5.51 -17.98 -17.32
N ALA A 125 6.27 -18.87 -16.69
CA ALA A 125 6.43 -20.25 -17.15
C ALA A 125 5.12 -21.05 -17.00
N THR A 126 4.50 -20.98 -15.82
CA THR A 126 3.23 -21.68 -15.55
C THR A 126 2.05 -21.14 -16.38
N ALA A 127 2.10 -19.88 -16.81
CA ALA A 127 1.11 -19.27 -17.70
C ALA A 127 1.41 -19.49 -19.20
N GLY A 128 2.51 -20.16 -19.55
CA GLY A 128 2.92 -20.38 -20.94
C GLY A 128 3.40 -19.11 -21.66
N LEU A 129 3.76 -18.06 -20.92
CA LEU A 129 4.30 -16.81 -21.46
C LEU A 129 5.79 -16.91 -21.80
N ALA A 130 6.50 -17.85 -21.17
CA ALA A 130 7.92 -18.09 -21.35
C ALA A 130 8.25 -19.57 -21.08
N PRO A 131 9.31 -20.15 -21.67
CA PRO A 131 9.71 -21.53 -21.37
C PRO A 131 10.23 -21.70 -19.93
N GLU A 132 10.86 -20.66 -19.37
CA GLU A 132 11.41 -20.66 -18.01
C GLU A 132 11.34 -19.26 -17.38
N PRO A 133 11.32 -19.12 -16.04
CA PRO A 133 11.25 -17.83 -15.36
C PRO A 133 12.32 -16.82 -15.78
N ALA A 134 13.56 -17.27 -15.96
CA ALA A 134 14.69 -16.42 -16.35
C ALA A 134 14.54 -15.80 -17.75
N SER A 135 13.80 -16.47 -18.64
CA SER A 135 13.55 -15.98 -20.00
C SER A 135 12.45 -14.91 -20.10
N TYR A 136 11.74 -14.62 -19.00
CA TYR A 136 10.70 -13.59 -18.98
C TYR A 136 11.22 -12.26 -18.40
N PRO A 137 11.39 -11.22 -19.22
CA PRO A 137 12.03 -9.97 -18.80
C PRO A 137 11.15 -9.11 -17.89
N TRP A 138 9.83 -9.38 -17.81
CA TRP A 138 8.89 -8.53 -17.09
C TRP A 138 8.58 -9.07 -15.69
N SER A 139 9.56 -9.73 -15.06
CA SER A 139 9.48 -10.25 -13.69
C SER A 139 10.75 -9.93 -12.90
N GLY A 140 10.65 -9.94 -11.57
CA GLY A 140 11.78 -9.73 -10.67
C GLY A 140 12.79 -10.88 -10.64
N HIS A 141 12.51 -12.01 -11.30
CA HIS A 141 13.31 -13.22 -11.17
C HIS A 141 14.78 -13.02 -11.58
N ARG A 142 15.00 -12.31 -12.70
CA ARG A 142 16.35 -12.02 -13.22
C ARG A 142 17.18 -11.15 -12.27
N THR A 143 16.52 -10.31 -11.47
CA THR A 143 17.20 -9.57 -10.40
C THR A 143 17.64 -10.50 -9.27
N TYR A 144 16.92 -11.58 -8.97
CA TYR A 144 17.40 -12.59 -8.00
C TYR A 144 18.61 -13.39 -8.52
N LEU A 145 18.76 -13.48 -9.85
CA LEU A 145 19.88 -14.15 -10.52
C LEU A 145 21.10 -13.24 -10.77
N ASP A 146 21.04 -11.95 -10.41
CA ASP A 146 22.03 -10.91 -10.76
C ASP A 146 22.21 -10.68 -12.28
N GLU A 147 21.22 -11.05 -13.10
CA GLU A 147 21.23 -10.81 -14.54
C GLU A 147 20.69 -9.42 -14.93
N GLU A 148 19.92 -8.81 -14.03
CA GLU A 148 19.32 -7.50 -14.18
C GLU A 148 19.34 -6.77 -12.84
N GLN A 149 19.44 -5.44 -12.86
CA GLN A 149 19.43 -4.63 -11.64
C GLN A 149 18.22 -3.71 -11.63
N VAL A 150 17.29 -4.00 -10.72
CA VAL A 150 16.10 -3.18 -10.46
C VAL A 150 16.29 -2.52 -9.12
N TRP A 151 16.64 -1.22 -9.13
CA TRP A 151 17.07 -0.48 -7.94
C TRP A 151 16.03 -0.46 -6.81
N TRP A 152 14.75 -0.62 -7.14
CA TRP A 152 13.64 -0.54 -6.20
C TRP A 152 13.21 -1.91 -5.65
N LEU A 153 13.78 -3.02 -6.16
CA LEU A 153 13.46 -4.37 -5.70
C LEU A 153 14.29 -4.75 -4.47
N THR A 154 13.62 -5.10 -3.37
CA THR A 154 14.23 -5.54 -2.11
C THR A 154 14.25 -7.06 -2.02
N ARG A 155 15.38 -7.69 -2.32
CA ARG A 155 15.52 -9.16 -2.35
C ARG A 155 16.12 -9.76 -1.07
N GLU A 156 16.69 -8.92 -0.22
CA GLU A 156 17.48 -9.31 0.94
C GLU A 156 16.66 -10.14 1.92
N ARG A 157 15.42 -9.71 2.21
CA ARG A 157 14.53 -10.41 3.15
C ARG A 157 14.15 -11.81 2.65
N VAL A 158 13.89 -11.97 1.35
CA VAL A 158 13.54 -13.27 0.74
C VAL A 158 14.74 -14.19 0.67
N LEU A 159 15.93 -13.65 0.36
CA LEU A 159 17.16 -14.44 0.24
C LEU A 159 17.75 -14.82 1.60
N ALA A 160 17.46 -14.06 2.67
CA ALA A 160 18.00 -14.28 4.00
C ALA A 160 17.68 -15.68 4.55
N ASP A 161 16.50 -16.22 4.25
CA ASP A 161 16.05 -17.53 4.75
C ASP A 161 16.74 -18.71 4.05
N LEU A 162 17.41 -18.47 2.91
CA LEU A 162 18.04 -19.52 2.11
C LEU A 162 19.51 -19.76 2.46
N ALA A 163 20.28 -18.69 2.65
CA ALA A 163 21.68 -18.79 3.08
C ALA A 163 22.27 -17.45 3.50
N GLU A 164 23.22 -17.48 4.44
CA GLU A 164 23.97 -16.28 4.89
C GLU A 164 24.82 -15.64 3.78
N ARG A 165 25.39 -16.46 2.88
CA ARG A 165 26.26 -15.98 1.80
C ARG A 165 25.41 -15.61 0.56
N PRO A 166 25.45 -14.37 0.05
CA PRO A 166 24.60 -13.93 -1.06
C PRO A 166 24.68 -14.83 -2.30
N GLY A 167 25.89 -15.21 -2.72
CA GLY A 167 26.07 -16.09 -3.88
C GLY A 167 25.56 -17.52 -3.68
N ARG A 168 25.43 -18.00 -2.45
CA ARG A 168 24.76 -19.27 -2.15
C ARG A 168 23.25 -19.09 -2.14
N ALA A 169 22.74 -18.05 -1.47
CA ALA A 169 21.31 -17.76 -1.39
C ALA A 169 20.67 -17.66 -2.78
N ARG A 170 21.32 -16.98 -3.73
CA ARG A 170 20.84 -16.89 -5.12
C ARG A 170 20.74 -18.24 -5.83
N ARG A 171 21.74 -19.11 -5.66
CA ARG A 171 21.74 -20.44 -6.28
C ARG A 171 20.68 -21.36 -5.68
N GLU A 172 20.52 -21.29 -4.36
CA GLU A 172 19.44 -22.01 -3.67
C GLU A 172 18.06 -21.46 -4.08
N TYR A 173 17.93 -20.14 -4.28
CA TYR A 173 16.69 -19.53 -4.77
C TYR A 173 16.33 -19.98 -6.18
N ALA A 174 17.30 -19.97 -7.11
CA ALA A 174 17.10 -20.46 -8.47
C ALA A 174 16.63 -21.92 -8.47
N ARG A 175 17.34 -22.79 -7.72
CA ARG A 175 16.95 -24.19 -7.56
C ARG A 175 15.54 -24.33 -6.98
N PHE A 176 15.21 -23.56 -5.95
CA PHE A 176 13.90 -23.60 -5.31
C PHE A 176 12.75 -23.21 -6.27
N VAL A 177 12.99 -22.27 -7.18
CA VAL A 177 12.03 -21.90 -8.23
C VAL A 177 11.89 -23.03 -9.26
N ASP A 178 13.00 -23.61 -9.71
CA ASP A 178 13.01 -24.71 -10.69
C ASP A 178 12.32 -25.96 -10.16
N GLU A 179 12.57 -26.33 -8.89
CA GLU A 179 11.91 -27.44 -8.21
C GLU A 179 10.38 -27.25 -8.15
N GLY A 180 9.92 -26.02 -7.92
CA GLY A 180 8.49 -25.70 -7.92
C GLY A 180 7.81 -25.87 -9.29
N LEU A 181 8.56 -25.70 -10.38
CA LEU A 181 8.07 -25.94 -11.75
C LEU A 181 8.05 -27.43 -12.11
N ALA A 182 9.00 -28.20 -11.59
CA ALA A 182 9.11 -29.65 -11.84
C ALA A 182 8.00 -30.48 -11.18
N GLU A 183 7.25 -29.90 -10.23
CA GLU A 183 6.14 -30.54 -9.51
C GLU A 183 4.76 -29.94 -9.86
N PRO A 184 4.28 -30.03 -11.13
CA PRO A 184 3.03 -29.41 -11.57
C PRO A 184 1.78 -29.95 -10.85
N GLN A 185 1.87 -31.12 -10.22
CA GLN A 185 0.80 -31.71 -9.39
C GLN A 185 0.56 -30.91 -8.09
N ARG A 186 1.53 -30.08 -7.70
CA ARG A 186 1.50 -29.24 -6.50
C ARG A 186 0.84 -27.88 -6.76
N SER A 187 -0.16 -27.84 -7.65
CA SER A 187 -0.89 -26.63 -8.08
C SER A 187 -1.28 -25.78 -6.88
N TRP A 188 -0.44 -24.82 -6.56
CA TRP A 188 -0.57 -23.95 -5.41
C TRP A 188 -0.66 -22.53 -5.92
N SER A 189 -1.67 -21.81 -5.45
CA SER A 189 -1.77 -20.37 -5.66
C SER A 189 -2.06 -19.65 -4.35
N PRO A 190 -1.50 -18.45 -4.15
CA PRO A 190 -1.82 -17.59 -3.01
C PRO A 190 -3.33 -17.40 -2.84
N LEU A 191 -4.07 -17.25 -3.95
CA LEU A 191 -5.51 -16.98 -3.92
C LEU A 191 -6.34 -18.19 -3.46
N GLU A 192 -5.90 -19.41 -3.75
CA GLU A 192 -6.59 -20.64 -3.33
C GLU A 192 -6.19 -21.09 -1.93
N ALA A 193 -4.93 -20.86 -1.55
CA ALA A 193 -4.42 -21.20 -0.23
C ALA A 193 -4.88 -20.23 0.87
N ALA A 194 -5.26 -19.00 0.50
CA ALA A 194 -5.69 -18.00 1.46
C ALA A 194 -7.07 -18.31 2.03
N GLN A 195 -7.21 -18.07 3.32
CA GLN A 195 -8.48 -18.11 4.03
C GLN A 195 -8.73 -16.73 4.64
N ASP A 196 -9.93 -16.19 4.46
CA ASP A 196 -10.34 -14.86 4.92
C ASP A 196 -9.39 -13.71 4.52
N GLY A 197 -8.73 -13.85 3.36
CA GLY A 197 -7.78 -12.85 2.87
C GLY A 197 -6.39 -12.91 3.51
N CYS A 198 -6.06 -14.01 4.21
CA CYS A 198 -4.79 -14.21 4.88
C CYS A 198 -4.10 -15.51 4.44
N LEU A 199 -2.79 -15.46 4.27
CA LEU A 199 -1.87 -16.59 4.13
C LEU A 199 -1.07 -16.74 5.41
N GLY A 200 -1.57 -17.56 6.32
CA GLY A 200 -1.02 -17.73 7.65
C GLY A 200 -1.88 -18.69 8.47
N GLY A 201 -1.27 -19.35 9.46
CA GLY A 201 -1.97 -20.23 10.40
C GLY A 201 -2.93 -19.46 11.32
N GLU A 202 -3.71 -20.20 12.12
CA GLU A 202 -4.66 -19.61 13.08
C GLU A 202 -3.96 -18.66 14.06
N ASP A 203 -2.78 -19.01 14.55
CA ASP A 203 -1.98 -18.16 15.46
C ASP A 203 -1.54 -16.83 14.82
N PHE A 204 -1.20 -16.84 13.53
CA PHE A 204 -0.92 -15.61 12.80
C PHE A 204 -2.18 -14.77 12.70
N ARG A 205 -3.31 -15.37 12.31
CA ARG A 205 -4.58 -14.65 12.20
C ARG A 205 -5.09 -14.14 13.54
N ALA A 206 -4.89 -14.86 14.63
CA ALA A 206 -5.24 -14.42 15.97
C ALA A 206 -4.38 -13.21 16.37
N ARG A 207 -3.05 -13.28 16.16
CA ARG A 207 -2.14 -12.13 16.38
C ARG A 207 -2.48 -10.91 15.54
N GLN A 208 -2.97 -11.12 14.32
CA GLN A 208 -3.40 -10.03 13.43
C GLN A 208 -4.84 -9.57 13.70
N GLY A 209 -5.70 -10.45 14.23
CA GLY A 209 -7.07 -10.17 14.67
C GLY A 209 -7.12 -9.42 16.00
N ASP A 210 -6.07 -9.58 16.83
CA ASP A 210 -5.78 -8.78 18.03
C ASP A 210 -4.88 -7.57 17.75
N SER A 211 -4.50 -7.33 16.49
CA SER A 211 -3.78 -6.10 16.15
C SER A 211 -4.73 -4.91 16.35
N PRO A 212 -4.37 -3.89 17.14
CA PRO A 212 -5.27 -2.81 17.58
C PRO A 212 -5.57 -1.79 16.46
N GLU A 213 -5.95 -2.26 15.29
CA GLU A 213 -6.53 -1.46 14.21
C GLU A 213 -7.84 -2.08 13.70
N SER A 214 -8.83 -2.16 14.58
CA SER A 214 -10.24 -2.06 14.15
C SER A 214 -11.09 -1.11 15.03
N ARG A 215 -10.49 -0.52 16.06
CA ARG A 215 -11.00 0.69 16.71
C ARG A 215 -9.81 1.56 17.05
N SER A 216 -9.63 2.65 16.30
CA SER A 216 -8.99 3.79 16.94
C SER A 216 -9.80 4.12 18.20
N PRO A 217 -9.19 4.38 19.36
CA PRO A 217 -9.89 4.86 20.55
C PRO A 217 -10.73 6.12 20.25
N LEU A 218 -10.38 6.84 19.18
CA LEU A 218 -11.04 8.05 18.71
C LEU A 218 -12.03 7.82 17.57
N ALA A 219 -12.34 6.58 17.15
CA ALA A 219 -13.27 6.33 16.05
C ALA A 219 -14.65 7.00 16.30
N GLY A 220 -14.99 8.02 15.51
CA GLY A 220 -16.21 8.84 15.69
C GLY A 220 -16.05 10.05 16.62
N CYS A 221 -14.86 10.30 17.17
CA CYS A 221 -14.54 11.38 18.11
C CYS A 221 -13.90 12.60 17.43
N ILE A 222 -14.26 12.92 16.19
CA ILE A 222 -13.78 14.14 15.51
C ILE A 222 -14.03 15.42 16.33
N SER A 223 -15.07 15.47 17.17
CA SER A 223 -15.31 16.59 18.09
C SER A 223 -14.15 16.83 19.06
N ALA A 224 -13.47 15.77 19.53
CA ALA A 224 -12.30 15.89 20.40
C ALA A 224 -11.10 16.48 19.65
N VAL A 225 -10.88 16.03 18.41
CA VAL A 225 -9.85 16.58 17.51
C VAL A 225 -10.12 18.06 17.23
N GLU A 226 -11.37 18.43 16.96
CA GLU A 226 -11.78 19.82 16.75
C GLU A 226 -11.48 20.69 17.97
N ALA A 227 -11.82 20.23 19.17
CA ALA A 227 -11.60 20.97 20.41
C ALA A 227 -10.10 21.15 20.71
N ALA A 228 -9.29 20.10 20.58
CA ALA A 228 -7.85 20.16 20.82
C ALA A 228 -7.15 21.12 19.85
N VAL A 229 -7.48 21.02 18.55
CA VAL A 229 -6.89 21.91 17.54
C VAL A 229 -7.40 23.34 17.68
N ALA A 230 -8.68 23.54 18.02
CA ALA A 230 -9.23 24.87 18.30
C ALA A 230 -8.50 25.54 19.47
N GLY A 231 -8.32 24.81 20.58
CA GLY A 231 -7.56 25.28 21.74
C GLY A 231 -6.12 25.64 21.39
N TYR A 232 -5.45 24.81 20.60
CA TYR A 232 -4.08 25.04 20.14
C TYR A 232 -3.92 26.33 19.33
N PHE A 233 -4.81 26.54 18.35
CA PHE A 233 -4.76 27.72 17.48
C PHE A 233 -5.41 28.96 18.10
N GLY A 234 -5.93 28.88 19.33
CA GLY A 234 -6.66 29.98 19.98
C GLY A 234 -7.96 30.35 19.24
N LEU A 235 -8.61 29.36 18.63
CA LEU A 235 -9.84 29.53 17.86
C LEU A 235 -11.02 28.88 18.61
N SER A 236 -12.23 29.33 18.31
CA SER A 236 -13.43 28.55 18.67
C SER A 236 -13.71 27.47 17.64
N VAL A 237 -14.34 26.37 18.07
CA VAL A 237 -14.79 25.31 17.15
C VAL A 237 -15.74 25.86 16.09
N ASP A 238 -16.64 26.77 16.46
CA ASP A 238 -17.55 27.43 15.51
C ASP A 238 -16.80 28.18 14.41
N ARG A 239 -15.67 28.80 14.75
CA ARG A 239 -14.83 29.49 13.78
C ARG A 239 -14.17 28.52 12.79
N LEU A 240 -13.80 27.31 13.22
CA LEU A 240 -13.31 26.26 12.32
C LEU A 240 -14.38 25.82 11.32
N ARG A 241 -15.63 25.67 11.78
CA ARG A 241 -16.79 25.26 10.96
C ARG A 241 -17.36 26.39 10.10
N SER A 242 -16.91 27.63 10.34
CA SER A 242 -17.43 28.81 9.65
C SER A 242 -16.88 29.01 8.24
N GLY A 243 -17.51 29.96 7.54
CA GLY A 243 -17.05 30.50 6.27
C GLY A 243 -15.69 31.20 6.30
N ASP A 244 -15.05 31.41 7.46
CA ASP A 244 -13.77 32.12 7.60
C ASP A 244 -12.68 31.53 6.68
N ARG A 245 -12.06 32.38 5.87
CA ARG A 245 -10.98 32.06 4.92
C ARG A 245 -9.62 32.59 5.36
N GLY A 246 -9.51 33.10 6.59
CA GLY A 246 -8.26 33.54 7.18
C GLY A 246 -7.20 32.45 7.16
N HIS A 247 -5.94 32.87 7.06
CA HIS A 247 -4.79 31.96 7.01
C HIS A 247 -4.73 31.02 8.24
N LEU A 248 -5.02 31.56 9.44
CA LEU A 248 -5.02 30.80 10.69
C LEU A 248 -6.13 29.73 10.73
N ALA A 249 -7.38 30.10 10.41
CA ALA A 249 -8.51 29.17 10.37
C ALA A 249 -8.34 28.09 9.29
N SER A 250 -7.77 28.45 8.14
CA SER A 250 -7.47 27.49 7.07
C SER A 250 -6.38 26.50 7.45
N ARG A 251 -5.35 26.95 8.17
CA ARG A 251 -4.30 26.09 8.72
C ARG A 251 -4.86 25.15 9.78
N ALA A 252 -5.65 25.66 10.72
CA ALA A 252 -6.27 24.86 11.77
C ALA A 252 -7.18 23.76 11.21
N ARG A 253 -8.00 24.07 10.19
CA ARG A 253 -8.81 23.04 9.49
C ARG A 253 -7.96 21.95 8.84
N ALA A 254 -6.82 22.32 8.23
CA ALA A 254 -5.91 21.34 7.64
C ALA A 254 -5.35 20.40 8.70
N VAL A 255 -5.02 20.93 9.89
CA VAL A 255 -4.53 20.14 11.02
C VAL A 255 -5.64 19.25 11.59
N VAL A 256 -6.88 19.74 11.73
CA VAL A 256 -8.02 18.88 12.11
C VAL A 256 -8.20 17.74 11.13
N ALA A 257 -8.26 18.02 9.83
CA ALA A 257 -8.46 16.98 8.83
C ALA A 257 -7.29 15.99 8.77
N TYR A 258 -6.05 16.45 8.96
CA TYR A 258 -4.89 15.59 9.06
C TYR A 258 -4.98 14.69 10.29
N LEU A 259 -5.10 15.25 11.50
CA LEU A 259 -5.18 14.48 12.73
C LEU A 259 -6.39 13.56 12.75
N ALA A 260 -7.55 13.97 12.24
CA ALA A 260 -8.74 13.13 12.20
C ALA A 260 -8.56 11.90 11.30
N ILE A 261 -7.77 11.99 10.22
CA ILE A 261 -7.42 10.85 9.38
C ILE A 261 -6.36 9.98 10.05
N GLU A 262 -5.27 10.59 10.53
CA GLU A 262 -4.12 9.86 11.11
C GLU A 262 -4.49 9.16 12.42
N THR A 263 -5.38 9.75 13.22
CA THR A 263 -5.90 9.13 14.44
C THR A 263 -7.11 8.24 14.20
N GLY A 264 -7.60 8.10 12.95
CA GLY A 264 -8.82 7.33 12.67
C GLY A 264 -10.12 7.92 13.26
N ALA A 265 -10.12 9.19 13.68
CA ALA A 265 -11.27 9.83 14.30
C ALA A 265 -12.44 10.10 13.33
N SER A 266 -12.13 10.37 12.07
CA SER A 266 -13.14 10.48 10.99
C SER A 266 -12.54 10.30 9.61
N THR A 267 -13.39 10.15 8.60
CA THR A 267 -12.94 10.23 7.20
C THR A 267 -12.63 11.66 6.77
N LEU A 268 -11.86 11.84 5.68
CA LEU A 268 -11.63 13.16 5.08
C LEU A 268 -12.94 13.83 4.65
N SER A 269 -13.91 13.06 4.15
CA SER A 269 -15.20 13.56 3.71
C SER A 269 -16.02 14.11 4.87
N GLU A 270 -16.06 13.37 5.98
CA GLU A 270 -16.74 13.78 7.21
C GLU A 270 -16.07 15.01 7.85
N ALA A 271 -14.73 15.05 7.87
CA ALA A 271 -14.00 16.23 8.31
C ALA A 271 -14.28 17.46 7.42
N ALA A 272 -14.40 17.28 6.10
CA ALA A 272 -14.73 18.35 5.18
C ALA A 272 -16.16 18.88 5.39
N GLU A 273 -17.13 17.96 5.56
CA GLU A 273 -18.53 18.29 5.84
C GLU A 273 -18.67 19.10 7.14
N ARG A 274 -18.07 18.63 8.23
CA ARG A 274 -18.09 19.34 9.52
C ARG A 274 -17.45 20.71 9.45
N MET A 275 -16.43 20.87 8.62
CA MET A 275 -15.74 22.13 8.42
C MET A 275 -16.40 23.06 7.39
N ASN A 276 -17.53 22.65 6.81
CA ASN A 276 -18.24 23.37 5.75
C ASN A 276 -17.30 23.70 4.57
N ARG A 277 -16.54 22.69 4.12
CA ARG A 277 -15.62 22.76 2.98
C ARG A 277 -15.85 21.63 2.02
N ASP A 278 -15.53 21.88 0.77
CA ASP A 278 -15.49 20.80 -0.22
C ASP A 278 -14.28 19.88 0.04
N VAL A 279 -14.48 18.59 -0.24
CA VAL A 279 -13.49 17.53 0.00
C VAL A 279 -12.19 17.79 -0.76
N ALA A 280 -12.26 18.41 -1.95
CA ALA A 280 -11.07 18.71 -2.76
C ALA A 280 -10.20 19.82 -2.11
N THR A 281 -10.82 20.90 -1.61
CA THR A 281 -10.14 21.95 -0.84
C THR A 281 -9.50 21.38 0.41
N MET A 282 -10.21 20.50 1.13
CA MET A 282 -9.67 19.88 2.35
C MET A 282 -8.49 18.96 2.02
N SER A 283 -8.60 18.13 0.98
CA SER A 283 -7.51 17.27 0.49
C SER A 283 -6.26 18.08 0.12
N ASN A 284 -6.44 19.18 -0.62
CA ASN A 284 -5.33 20.08 -0.98
C ASN A 284 -4.71 20.76 0.24
N ALA A 285 -5.52 21.11 1.25
CA ALA A 285 -5.05 21.69 2.50
C ALA A 285 -4.20 20.69 3.30
N VAL A 286 -4.65 19.44 3.45
CA VAL A 286 -3.88 18.36 4.09
C VAL A 286 -2.60 18.04 3.30
N GLY A 287 -2.67 18.04 1.96
CA GLY A 287 -1.49 17.85 1.10
C GLY A 287 -0.41 18.92 1.33
N ARG A 288 -0.80 20.20 1.38
CA ARG A 288 0.12 21.30 1.72
C ARG A 288 0.65 21.21 3.14
N LEU A 289 -0.18 20.79 4.10
CA LEU A 289 0.22 20.60 5.48
C LEU A 289 1.31 19.52 5.60
N ARG A 290 1.12 18.35 4.97
CA ARG A 290 2.12 17.28 4.95
C ARG A 290 3.45 17.74 4.37
N GLY A 291 3.41 18.50 3.27
CA GLY A 291 4.61 19.11 2.72
C GLY A 291 5.30 20.02 3.73
N ARG A 292 4.55 20.82 4.49
CA ARG A 292 5.11 21.72 5.51
C ARG A 292 5.69 20.98 6.71
N LEU A 293 5.04 19.92 7.20
CA LEU A 293 5.55 19.12 8.32
C LEU A 293 6.94 18.53 7.99
N ALA A 294 7.20 18.21 6.73
CA ALA A 294 8.52 17.72 6.29
C ALA A 294 9.63 18.80 6.32
N PHE A 295 9.29 20.10 6.28
CA PHE A 295 10.26 21.20 6.20
C PHE A 295 10.29 22.10 7.44
N ASP A 296 9.43 21.86 8.42
CA ASP A 296 9.28 22.66 9.65
C ASP A 296 9.22 21.72 10.87
N PRO A 297 10.38 21.22 11.35
CA PRO A 297 10.45 20.20 12.41
C PRO A 297 9.78 20.65 13.71
N GLY A 298 9.90 21.93 14.08
CA GLY A 298 9.26 22.46 15.28
C GLY A 298 7.73 22.39 15.18
N PHE A 299 7.18 22.68 14.01
CA PHE A 299 5.75 22.52 13.78
C PHE A 299 5.32 21.04 13.70
N ALA A 300 6.18 20.15 13.22
CA ALA A 300 5.92 18.71 13.26
C ALA A 300 5.82 18.19 14.70
N GLU A 301 6.77 18.53 15.56
CA GLU A 301 6.75 18.19 17.00
C GLU A 301 5.50 18.74 17.71
N GLU A 302 5.01 19.92 17.32
CA GLU A 302 3.76 20.48 17.86
C GLU A 302 2.53 19.66 17.46
N VAL A 303 2.45 19.23 16.19
CA VAL A 303 1.34 18.39 15.70
C VAL A 303 1.41 16.98 16.32
N ASP A 304 2.61 16.46 16.54
CA ASP A 304 2.81 15.18 17.23
C ASP A 304 2.38 15.25 18.70
N ARG A 305 2.71 16.32 19.42
CA ARG A 305 2.21 16.55 20.79
C ARG A 305 0.68 16.60 20.86
N LEU A 306 0.02 17.22 19.87
CA LEU A 306 -1.44 17.23 19.80
C LEU A 306 -2.01 15.82 19.59
N ARG A 307 -1.36 15.01 18.75
CA ARG A 307 -1.74 13.61 18.52
C ARG A 307 -1.60 12.78 19.80
N GLU A 308 -0.49 12.91 20.52
CA GLU A 308 -0.26 12.20 21.78
C GLU A 308 -1.28 12.59 22.86
N HIS A 309 -1.59 13.88 22.99
CA HIS A 309 -2.61 14.36 23.93
C HIS A 309 -4.00 13.78 23.65
N LEU A 310 -4.37 13.66 22.37
CA LEU A 310 -5.64 13.05 21.95
C LEU A 310 -5.73 11.56 22.31
N HIS A 311 -4.61 10.83 22.28
CA HIS A 311 -4.56 9.43 22.67
C HIS A 311 -4.62 9.26 24.21
N GLN A 312 -4.02 10.17 24.98
CA GLN A 312 -4.07 10.12 26.45
C GLN A 312 -5.46 10.45 27.01
N ALA A 313 -6.13 11.47 26.45
CA ALA A 313 -7.45 11.89 26.90
C ALA A 313 -8.57 10.85 26.68
N THR A 314 -8.34 9.85 25.82
CA THR A 314 -9.29 8.75 25.55
C THR A 314 -8.95 7.46 26.30
N GLY A 315 -7.77 7.38 26.93
CA GLY A 315 -7.34 6.23 27.73
C GLY A 315 -7.78 6.26 29.20
N GLU A 316 -8.18 7.43 29.72
CA GLU A 316 -8.62 7.59 31.13
C GLU A 316 -10.12 7.31 31.36
N GLU A 317 -10.91 7.13 30.29
CA GLU A 317 -12.36 6.83 30.37
C GLU A 317 -12.70 5.33 30.15
N ALA A 318 -11.70 4.44 30.09
CA ALA A 318 -11.88 2.99 29.87
C ALA A 318 -11.78 2.16 31.17
#